data_AF-A0A0Q6TSU7-F1
#
_entry.id   AF-A0A0Q6TSU7-F1
#
_cell.length_a   1.000
_cell.length_b   1.000
_cell.length_c   1.000
_cell.angle_alpha   90.00
_cell.angle_beta   90.00
_cell.angle_gamma   90.00
#
_symmetry.space_group_name_H-M   'P 1'
#
loop_
_entity.id
_entity.type
_entity.pdbx_description
1 polymer ?
#
loop_
_entity_poly.entity_id
_entity_poly.type
_entity_poly.pdbx_seq_one_letter_code
_entity_poly.pdbx_strand_id
1 'polypeptide(L)'
;MSDQSSQEPTMEEILASIRRIISEDDAPAEPAAEAAPPPPEPEPEPEALEDDVLELTDPIAPEPEPEPELPPLESVGDIDVYSPPAPEPEPAYTAPTPIFDRDDVADKLVGDHASTLAASAFGSLSSALLMPKDARTLEDVVRELLRPLLKEWLDQNLPRIVETKVEEEVQRIARGRGV
;
A
#
# COMPACT_ATOMS: atom_id res chain seq x y z
N MET A 1 -22.19 -25.12 19.52
CA MET A 1 -21.17 -24.23 20.10
C MET A 1 -20.52 -23.49 18.94
N SER A 2 -20.47 -22.18 18.76
CA SER A 2 -21.07 -21.00 19.39
C SER A 2 -20.79 -19.88 18.38
N ASP A 3 -21.79 -19.43 17.61
CA ASP A 3 -21.71 -18.23 16.77
C ASP A 3 -21.82 -16.99 17.67
N GLN A 4 -20.73 -16.65 18.35
CA GLN A 4 -20.69 -15.56 19.31
C GLN A 4 -19.40 -14.76 19.17
N SER A 5 -19.09 -14.27 17.97
CA SER A 5 -17.99 -13.30 17.76
C SER A 5 -18.20 -12.33 16.59
N SER A 6 -19.38 -12.29 15.96
CA SER A 6 -19.68 -11.34 14.88
C SER A 6 -20.92 -10.49 15.19
N GLN A 7 -21.08 -10.10 16.46
CA GLN A 7 -22.01 -9.03 16.80
C GLN A 7 -21.40 -7.76 16.21
N GLU A 8 -21.96 -7.24 15.12
CA GLU A 8 -21.57 -5.94 14.58
C GLU A 8 -21.59 -4.93 15.74
N PRO A 9 -20.46 -4.28 16.06
CA PRO A 9 -20.39 -3.43 17.25
C PRO A 9 -21.44 -2.33 17.14
N THR A 10 -22.19 -2.16 18.21
CA THR A 10 -23.25 -1.16 18.26
C THR A 10 -22.64 0.24 18.17
N MET A 11 -23.37 1.18 17.59
CA MET A 11 -22.92 2.57 17.41
C MET A 11 -22.40 3.20 18.72
N GLU A 12 -22.99 2.84 19.86
CA GLU A 12 -22.61 3.33 21.17
C GLU A 12 -21.25 2.79 21.64
N GLU A 13 -20.91 1.55 21.29
CA GLU A 13 -19.61 0.94 21.59
C GLU A 13 -18.51 1.56 20.73
N ILE A 14 -18.80 1.84 19.46
CA ILE A 14 -17.88 2.56 18.56
C ILE A 14 -17.57 3.94 19.13
N LEU A 15 -18.61 4.70 19.54
CA LEU A 15 -18.45 6.03 20.12
C LEU A 15 -17.75 6.00 21.49
N ALA A 16 -18.01 4.98 22.31
CA ALA A 16 -17.32 4.79 23.58
C ALA A 16 -15.82 4.46 23.39
N SER A 17 -15.49 3.64 22.39
CA SER A 17 -14.11 3.26 22.05
C SER A 17 -13.30 4.48 21.59
N ILE A 18 -13.86 5.30 20.68
CA ILE A 18 -13.23 6.55 20.23
C ILE A 18 -13.02 7.51 21.40
N ARG A 19 -14.02 7.67 22.28
CA ARG A 19 -13.91 8.56 23.45
C ARG A 19 -12.82 8.12 24.43
N ARG A 20 -12.66 6.80 24.62
CA ARG A 20 -11.61 6.24 25.47
C ARG A 20 -10.22 6.54 24.90
N ILE A 21 -10.00 6.29 23.60
CA ILE A 21 -8.70 6.54 22.94
C ILE A 21 -8.30 8.02 23.05
N ILE A 22 -9.22 8.95 22.76
CA ILE A 22 -8.93 10.39 22.83
C ILE A 22 -8.62 10.85 24.26
N SER A 23 -9.26 10.25 25.26
CA SER A 23 -9.01 10.60 26.67
C SER A 23 -7.73 9.97 27.22
N GLU A 24 -7.26 8.88 26.62
CA GLU A 24 -6.05 8.15 27.01
C GLU A 24 -4.79 8.74 26.34
N ASP A 25 -4.96 9.42 25.18
CA ASP A 25 -3.89 10.08 24.43
C ASP A 25 -3.68 11.58 24.80
N ASP A 26 -4.53 12.17 25.64
CA ASP A 26 -4.36 13.52 26.21
C ASP A 26 -3.38 13.52 27.40
N ALA A 27 -2.19 12.94 27.19
CA ALA A 27 -1.08 13.07 28.11
C ALA A 27 -0.39 14.43 27.86
N PRO A 28 -0.25 15.31 28.87
CA PRO A 28 0.39 16.60 28.69
C PRO A 28 1.86 16.40 28.30
N ALA A 29 2.22 16.87 27.11
CA ALA A 29 3.61 17.01 26.70
C ALA A 29 4.33 17.92 27.72
N GLU A 30 5.22 17.34 28.51
CA GLU A 30 6.07 18.09 29.44
C GLU A 30 6.95 19.09 28.67
N PRO A 31 7.15 20.30 29.21
CA PRO A 31 7.82 21.38 28.51
C PRO A 31 9.32 21.11 28.36
N ALA A 32 9.81 21.49 27.18
CA ALA A 32 11.19 21.55 26.73
C ALA A 32 12.24 21.79 27.85
N ALA A 33 13.09 20.79 28.07
CA ALA A 33 14.38 20.94 28.71
C ALA A 33 15.46 21.18 27.64
N GLU A 34 15.91 22.44 27.58
CA GLU A 34 17.31 22.85 27.42
C GLU A 34 18.19 22.12 26.38
N ALA A 35 18.43 22.82 25.26
CA ALA A 35 19.37 22.41 24.23
C ALA A 35 20.80 22.33 24.79
N ALA A 36 21.29 21.10 24.97
CA ALA A 36 22.71 20.80 25.07
C ALA A 36 23.40 21.00 23.70
N PRO A 37 24.65 21.47 23.65
CA PRO A 37 25.40 21.57 22.40
C PRO A 37 25.54 20.18 21.75
N PRO A 38 25.53 20.09 20.40
CA PRO A 38 25.66 18.81 19.73
C PRO A 38 27.00 18.16 20.08
N PRO A 39 27.05 16.82 20.24
CA PRO A 39 28.32 16.10 20.32
C PRO A 39 29.13 16.34 19.03
N PRO A 40 30.48 16.29 19.10
CA PRO A 40 31.31 16.41 17.91
C PRO A 40 30.88 15.36 16.87
N GLU A 41 30.83 15.77 15.60
CA GLU A 41 30.58 14.86 14.47
C GLU A 41 31.49 13.63 14.60
N PRO A 42 30.95 12.41 14.42
CA PRO A 42 31.81 11.24 14.33
C PRO A 42 32.77 11.45 13.16
N GLU A 43 34.06 11.26 13.39
CA GLU A 43 35.03 11.11 12.31
C GLU A 43 34.48 10.08 11.31
N PRO A 44 34.62 10.29 9.99
CA PRO A 44 34.09 9.36 9.01
C PRO A 44 34.68 7.98 9.30
N GLU A 45 33.83 7.06 9.76
CA GLU A 45 34.16 5.63 9.74
C GLU A 45 34.50 5.30 8.28
N PRO A 46 35.57 4.54 8.01
CA PRO A 46 35.85 4.11 6.66
C PRO A 46 34.61 3.37 6.17
N GLU A 47 33.99 3.89 5.10
CA GLU A 47 32.94 3.19 4.38
C GLU A 47 33.42 1.76 4.18
N ALA A 48 32.73 0.80 4.79
CA ALA A 48 32.93 -0.60 4.47
C ALA A 48 32.63 -0.69 2.98
N LEU A 49 33.70 -0.75 2.18
CA LEU A 49 33.62 -0.95 0.75
C LEU A 49 32.70 -2.15 0.57
N GLU A 50 31.52 -1.91 0.01
CA GLU A 50 30.59 -2.96 -0.33
C GLU A 50 31.38 -3.98 -1.13
N ASP A 51 31.37 -5.26 -0.71
CA ASP A 51 32.09 -6.38 -1.34
C ASP A 51 31.72 -6.60 -2.84
N ASP A 52 30.91 -5.71 -3.42
CA ASP A 52 30.54 -5.64 -4.84
C ASP A 52 31.56 -4.89 -5.71
N VAL A 53 32.60 -4.26 -5.14
CA VAL A 53 33.69 -3.68 -5.95
C VAL A 53 34.78 -4.75 -6.20
N LEU A 54 34.62 -5.51 -7.28
CA LEU A 54 35.62 -6.48 -7.72
C LEU A 54 36.82 -5.78 -8.42
N GLU A 55 37.93 -5.64 -7.72
CA GLU A 55 39.22 -5.22 -8.29
C GLU A 55 39.85 -6.38 -9.10
N LEU A 56 39.59 -6.40 -10.41
CA LEU A 56 40.13 -7.43 -11.31
C LEU A 56 41.59 -7.13 -11.71
N THR A 57 42.49 -7.27 -10.74
CA THR A 57 43.93 -7.08 -10.92
C THR A 57 44.61 -8.31 -11.53
N ASP A 58 43.98 -9.48 -11.42
CA ASP A 58 44.44 -10.73 -12.02
C ASP A 58 43.86 -10.88 -13.44
N PRO A 59 44.71 -11.04 -14.49
CA PRO A 59 44.21 -11.35 -15.81
C PRO A 59 43.66 -12.77 -15.83
N ILE A 60 42.35 -12.92 -16.06
CA ILE A 60 41.75 -14.20 -16.41
C ILE A 60 42.40 -14.67 -17.72
N ALA A 61 43.20 -15.74 -17.64
CA ALA A 61 43.56 -16.50 -18.81
C ALA A 61 42.27 -17.15 -19.31
N PRO A 62 41.83 -16.89 -20.55
CA PRO A 62 40.70 -17.63 -21.10
C PRO A 62 41.10 -19.11 -21.09
N GLU A 63 40.36 -19.93 -20.34
CA GLU A 63 40.35 -21.36 -20.61
C GLU A 63 40.00 -21.53 -22.09
N PRO A 64 40.63 -22.49 -22.81
CA PRO A 64 40.26 -22.73 -24.20
C PRO A 64 38.77 -23.04 -24.24
N GLU A 65 37.99 -22.12 -24.80
CA GLU A 65 36.59 -22.39 -25.14
C GLU A 65 36.62 -23.67 -25.98
N PRO A 66 35.84 -24.71 -25.64
CA PRO A 66 35.78 -25.89 -26.48
C PRO A 66 35.40 -25.43 -27.88
N GLU A 67 36.25 -25.71 -28.88
CA GLU A 67 35.90 -25.49 -30.27
C GLU A 67 34.53 -26.15 -30.50
N PRO A 68 33.52 -25.42 -31.01
CA PRO A 68 32.24 -26.02 -31.26
C PRO A 68 32.43 -27.17 -32.24
N GLU A 69 32.34 -28.41 -31.74
CA GLU A 69 32.31 -29.59 -32.60
C GLU A 69 31.08 -29.45 -33.50
N LEU A 70 31.32 -29.06 -34.75
CA LEU A 70 30.25 -28.98 -35.73
C LEU A 70 29.61 -30.37 -35.83
N PRO A 71 28.28 -30.49 -35.63
CA PRO A 71 27.63 -31.79 -35.67
C PRO A 71 27.88 -32.42 -37.05
N PRO A 72 28.10 -33.75 -37.12
CA PRO A 72 28.27 -34.43 -38.39
C PRO A 72 27.05 -34.18 -39.26
N LEU A 73 27.26 -33.59 -40.45
CA LEU A 73 26.20 -33.42 -41.43
C LEU A 73 25.83 -34.80 -41.98
N GLU A 74 24.61 -35.26 -41.66
CA GLU A 74 24.06 -36.45 -42.28
C GLU A 74 23.54 -36.07 -43.67
N SER A 75 24.22 -36.53 -44.71
CA SER A 75 23.81 -36.32 -46.09
C SER A 75 22.81 -37.40 -46.51
N VAL A 76 21.59 -36.99 -46.85
CA VAL A 76 20.56 -37.89 -47.41
C VAL A 76 20.43 -37.58 -48.90
N GLY A 77 21.22 -38.26 -49.73
CA GLY A 77 21.27 -38.02 -51.16
C GLY A 77 22.17 -36.84 -51.51
N ASP A 78 21.60 -35.78 -52.11
CA ASP A 78 22.32 -34.58 -52.55
C ASP A 78 21.99 -33.35 -51.66
N ILE A 79 21.40 -33.60 -50.49
CA ILE A 79 20.94 -32.57 -49.54
C ILE A 79 21.63 -32.81 -48.20
N ASP A 80 22.33 -31.78 -47.74
CA ASP A 80 22.91 -31.74 -46.40
C ASP A 80 21.84 -31.29 -45.40
N VAL A 81 21.53 -32.17 -44.43
CA VAL A 81 20.55 -31.90 -43.37
C VAL A 81 21.29 -31.45 -42.12
N TYR A 82 21.06 -30.20 -41.70
CA TYR A 82 21.58 -29.70 -40.43
C TYR A 82 20.69 -30.18 -39.28
N SER A 83 21.28 -30.95 -38.36
CA SER A 83 20.66 -31.30 -37.08
C SER A 83 21.31 -30.45 -35.98
N PRO A 84 20.57 -29.54 -35.31
CA PRO A 84 21.13 -28.78 -34.21
C PRO A 84 21.58 -29.74 -33.09
N PRO A 85 22.67 -29.42 -32.36
CA PRO A 85 23.09 -30.22 -31.21
C PRO A 85 21.93 -30.34 -30.21
N ALA A 86 21.75 -31.54 -29.65
CA ALA A 86 20.76 -31.74 -28.60
C ALA A 86 21.09 -30.78 -27.44
N PRO A 87 20.10 -30.08 -26.86
CA PRO A 87 20.36 -29.22 -25.71
C PRO A 87 21.00 -30.07 -24.62
N GLU A 88 22.09 -29.58 -24.04
CA GLU A 88 22.64 -30.18 -22.82
C GLU A 88 21.52 -30.30 -21.78
N PRO A 89 21.48 -31.37 -20.97
CA PRO A 89 20.47 -31.50 -19.93
C PRO A 89 20.62 -30.34 -18.95
N GLU A 90 19.70 -29.37 -19.02
CA GLU A 90 19.59 -28.33 -18.00
C GLU A 90 19.49 -29.01 -16.63
N PRO A 91 20.16 -28.50 -15.58
CA PRO A 91 20.01 -29.04 -14.24
C PRO A 91 18.52 -29.07 -13.93
N ALA A 92 18.00 -30.26 -13.61
CA ALA A 92 16.59 -30.47 -13.34
C ALA A 92 16.19 -29.65 -12.10
N TYR A 93 15.80 -28.40 -12.32
CA TYR A 93 15.24 -27.55 -11.29
C TYR A 93 13.84 -28.05 -10.99
N THR A 94 13.69 -28.84 -9.92
CA THR A 94 12.38 -29.11 -9.36
C THR A 94 11.89 -27.83 -8.71
N ALA A 95 11.17 -26.99 -9.46
CA ALA A 95 10.45 -25.87 -8.86
C ALA A 95 9.50 -26.44 -7.80
N PRO A 96 9.55 -25.96 -6.55
CA PRO A 96 8.58 -26.39 -5.55
C PRO A 96 7.18 -26.10 -6.07
N THR A 97 6.30 -27.10 -6.05
CA THR A 97 4.89 -26.90 -6.34
C THR A 97 4.35 -25.87 -5.35
N PRO A 98 3.80 -24.74 -5.83
CA PRO A 98 3.26 -23.74 -4.91
C PRO A 98 2.14 -24.40 -4.09
N ILE A 99 2.29 -24.36 -2.77
CA ILE A 99 1.24 -24.77 -1.85
C ILE A 99 0.21 -23.64 -1.89
N PHE A 100 -0.94 -23.92 -2.49
CA PHE A 100 -2.06 -22.99 -2.49
C PHE A 100 -2.77 -23.09 -1.14
N ASP A 101 -2.47 -22.16 -0.24
CA ASP A 101 -3.25 -22.00 0.98
C ASP A 101 -4.51 -21.19 0.66
N ARG A 102 -5.67 -21.80 0.93
CA ARG A 102 -6.97 -21.22 0.60
C ARG A 102 -7.38 -20.14 1.60
N ASP A 103 -6.83 -20.18 2.82
CA ASP A 103 -7.14 -19.21 3.86
C ASP A 103 -6.39 -17.89 3.62
N ASP A 104 -5.13 -17.93 3.16
CA ASP A 104 -4.35 -16.73 2.79
C ASP A 104 -4.97 -15.92 1.63
N VAL A 105 -5.52 -16.62 0.63
CA VAL A 105 -6.20 -15.96 -0.51
C VAL A 105 -7.61 -15.48 -0.19
N ALA A 106 -8.23 -16.01 0.87
CA ALA A 106 -9.54 -15.54 1.32
C ALA A 106 -9.44 -14.21 2.07
N ASP A 107 -8.34 -13.99 2.80
CA ASP A 107 -8.11 -12.76 3.58
C ASP A 107 -7.52 -11.60 2.75
N LYS A 108 -6.83 -11.89 1.64
CA LYS A 108 -6.17 -10.86 0.79
C LYS A 108 -6.74 -10.81 -0.62
N LEU A 109 -7.53 -9.76 -0.88
CA LEU A 109 -8.09 -9.47 -2.22
C LEU A 109 -7.04 -8.95 -3.23
N VAL A 110 -5.90 -8.44 -2.75
CA VAL A 110 -4.82 -7.86 -3.56
C VAL A 110 -3.48 -8.36 -3.02
N GLY A 111 -2.52 -8.64 -3.90
CA GLY A 111 -1.18 -9.04 -3.49
C GLY A 111 -0.41 -7.92 -2.79
N ASP A 112 0.44 -8.28 -1.82
CA ASP A 112 1.20 -7.33 -1.00
C ASP A 112 2.02 -6.33 -1.83
N HIS A 113 2.60 -6.79 -2.93
CA HIS A 113 3.34 -5.95 -3.86
C HIS A 113 2.45 -4.89 -4.53
N ALA A 114 1.29 -5.30 -5.04
CA ALA A 114 0.34 -4.38 -5.68
C ALA A 114 -0.25 -3.38 -4.67
N SER A 115 -0.51 -3.82 -3.44
CA SER A 115 -0.93 -2.96 -2.32
C SER A 115 0.13 -1.90 -1.99
N THR A 116 1.40 -2.30 -1.89
CA THR A 116 2.52 -1.40 -1.60
C THR A 116 2.72 -0.37 -2.71
N LEU A 117 2.64 -0.80 -3.98
CA LEU A 117 2.71 0.11 -5.13
C LEU A 117 1.57 1.13 -5.11
N ALA A 118 0.33 0.69 -4.86
CA ALA A 118 -0.81 1.58 -4.76
C ALA A 118 -0.63 2.61 -3.63
N ALA A 119 -0.23 2.16 -2.43
CA ALA A 119 0.02 3.04 -1.28
C ALA A 119 1.10 4.08 -1.58
N SER A 120 2.20 3.68 -2.23
CA SER A 120 3.29 4.61 -2.62
C SER A 120 2.87 5.63 -3.67
N ALA A 121 2.02 5.25 -4.63
CA ALA A 121 1.47 6.14 -5.65
C ALA A 121 0.51 7.17 -5.03
N PHE A 122 -0.35 6.74 -4.11
CA PHE A 122 -1.23 7.65 -3.36
C PHE A 122 -0.42 8.62 -2.46
N GLY A 123 0.62 8.13 -1.79
CA GLY A 123 1.53 8.96 -1.00
C GLY A 123 2.24 10.02 -1.85
N SER A 124 2.74 9.63 -3.03
CA SER A 124 3.38 10.54 -4.00
C SER A 124 2.41 11.60 -4.52
N LEU A 125 1.18 11.20 -4.86
CA LEU A 125 0.13 12.12 -5.29
C LEU A 125 -0.26 13.09 -4.17
N SER A 126 -0.44 12.59 -2.96
CA SER A 126 -0.74 13.42 -1.78
C SER A 126 0.37 14.45 -1.57
N SER A 127 1.63 14.02 -1.51
CA SER A 127 2.77 14.94 -1.37
C SER A 127 2.84 15.98 -2.50
N ALA A 128 2.53 15.59 -3.73
CA ALA A 128 2.49 16.52 -4.87
C ALA A 128 1.33 17.53 -4.78
N LEU A 129 0.20 17.14 -4.19
CA LEU A 129 -0.95 18.02 -3.93
C LEU A 129 -0.73 18.95 -2.71
N LEU A 130 0.10 18.54 -1.76
CA LEU A 130 0.49 19.36 -0.59
C LEU A 130 1.57 20.39 -0.93
N MET A 131 2.28 20.23 -2.05
CA MET A 131 3.28 21.19 -2.52
C MET A 131 2.62 22.27 -3.39
N PRO A 132 2.46 23.51 -2.91
CA PRO A 132 1.68 24.51 -3.63
C PRO A 132 2.49 25.04 -4.82
N LYS A 133 1.99 24.82 -6.04
CA LYS A 133 2.45 25.60 -7.21
C LYS A 133 1.55 26.81 -7.47
N ASP A 134 0.26 26.73 -7.12
CA ASP A 134 -0.74 27.76 -7.43
C ASP A 134 -1.87 27.84 -6.38
N ALA A 135 -1.58 27.97 -5.08
CA ALA A 135 -2.55 28.25 -3.99
C ALA A 135 -3.83 27.37 -3.86
N ARG A 136 -4.05 26.40 -4.75
CA ARG A 136 -5.21 25.50 -4.76
C ARG A 136 -4.86 24.30 -3.91
N THR A 137 -5.51 24.21 -2.77
CA THR A 137 -5.32 23.09 -1.84
C THR A 137 -6.16 21.90 -2.30
N LEU A 138 -5.80 20.69 -1.84
CA LEU A 138 -6.65 19.51 -2.00
C LEU A 138 -8.07 19.76 -1.44
N GLU A 139 -8.19 20.54 -0.37
CA GLU A 139 -9.48 20.93 0.21
C GLU A 139 -10.35 21.68 -0.80
N ASP A 140 -9.78 22.58 -1.61
CA ASP A 140 -10.52 23.32 -2.62
C ASP A 140 -11.07 22.39 -3.71
N VAL A 141 -10.28 21.40 -4.12
CA VAL A 141 -10.70 20.38 -5.10
C VAL A 141 -11.80 19.50 -4.52
N VAL A 142 -11.62 19.00 -3.30
CA VAL A 142 -12.60 18.15 -2.61
C VAL A 142 -13.90 18.93 -2.37
N ARG A 143 -13.83 20.21 -2.02
CA ARG A 143 -14.99 21.08 -1.84
C ARG A 143 -15.74 21.32 -3.15
N GLU A 144 -15.03 21.49 -4.26
CA GLU A 144 -15.63 21.61 -5.59
C GLU A 144 -16.37 20.33 -5.99
N LEU A 145 -15.80 19.16 -5.69
CA LEU A 145 -16.38 17.85 -6.00
C LEU A 145 -17.54 17.45 -5.05
N LEU A 146 -17.45 17.77 -3.76
CA LEU A 146 -18.49 17.43 -2.78
C LEU A 146 -19.71 18.35 -2.86
N ARG A 147 -19.55 19.59 -3.32
CA ARG A 147 -20.65 20.56 -3.40
C ARG A 147 -21.86 20.05 -4.21
N PRO A 148 -21.72 19.50 -5.44
CA PRO A 148 -22.87 18.99 -6.19
C PRO A 148 -23.53 17.79 -5.50
N LEU A 149 -22.75 16.87 -4.94
CA LEU A 149 -23.27 15.66 -4.28
C LEU A 149 -24.06 15.99 -3.02
N LEU A 150 -23.52 16.88 -2.18
CA LEU A 150 -24.20 17.35 -0.97
C LEU A 150 -25.46 18.15 -1.32
N LYS A 151 -25.42 18.96 -2.38
CA LYS A 151 -26.59 19.71 -2.83
C LYS A 151 -27.72 18.78 -3.28
N GLU A 152 -27.43 17.82 -4.14
CA GLU A 152 -28.43 16.86 -4.62
C GLU A 152 -29.02 16.05 -3.46
N TRP A 153 -28.17 15.60 -2.53
CA TRP A 153 -28.64 14.88 -1.35
C TRP A 153 -29.53 15.74 -0.47
N LEU A 154 -29.15 17.00 -0.21
CA LEU A 154 -29.97 17.94 0.56
C LEU A 154 -31.30 18.24 -0.14
N ASP A 155 -31.28 18.49 -1.46
CA ASP A 155 -32.51 18.76 -2.23
C ASP A 155 -33.50 17.58 -2.14
N GLN A 156 -33.00 16.34 -2.06
CA GLN A 156 -33.83 15.13 -1.93
C GLN A 156 -34.27 14.82 -0.50
N ASN A 157 -33.42 15.08 0.51
CA ASN A 157 -33.65 14.59 1.88
C ASN A 157 -34.10 15.66 2.87
N LEU A 158 -33.80 16.94 2.60
CA LEU A 158 -34.10 18.05 3.51
C LEU A 158 -35.61 18.20 3.81
N PRO A 159 -36.54 18.07 2.84
CA PRO A 159 -37.98 18.19 3.13
C PRO A 159 -38.44 17.22 4.23
N ARG A 160 -38.07 15.94 4.09
CA ARG A 160 -38.44 14.90 5.06
C ARG A 160 -37.83 15.14 6.45
N ILE A 161 -36.57 15.56 6.49
CA ILE A 161 -35.87 15.85 7.75
C ILE A 161 -36.56 17.00 8.48
N VAL A 162 -36.93 18.06 7.76
CA VAL A 162 -37.62 19.22 8.35
C VAL A 162 -39.02 18.86 8.82
N GLU A 163 -39.81 18.11 8.05
CA GLU A 163 -41.14 17.64 8.48
C GLU A 163 -41.08 16.88 9.81
N THR A 164 -40.15 15.93 9.92
CA THR A 164 -39.94 15.15 11.15
C THR A 164 -39.59 16.07 12.33
N LYS A 165 -38.69 17.04 12.12
CA LYS A 165 -38.27 17.98 13.18
C LYS A 165 -39.35 18.99 13.57
N VAL A 166 -40.15 19.45 12.62
CA VAL A 166 -41.28 20.36 12.88
C VAL A 166 -42.40 19.62 13.63
N GLU A 167 -42.68 18.36 13.26
CA GLU A 167 -43.66 17.54 13.99
C GLU A 167 -43.23 17.33 15.45
N GLU A 168 -41.95 17.02 15.69
CA GLU A 168 -41.36 16.96 17.05
C GLU A 168 -41.50 18.30 17.81
N GLU A 169 -41.27 19.43 17.14
CA GLU A 169 -41.40 20.79 17.72
C GLU A 169 -42.85 21.13 18.08
N VAL A 170 -43.79 20.90 17.15
CA VAL A 170 -45.23 21.15 17.37
C VAL A 170 -45.76 20.27 18.49
N GLN A 171 -45.37 19.00 18.53
CA GLN A 171 -45.82 18.11 19.58
C GLN A 171 -45.26 18.48 20.95
N ARG A 172 -44.03 19.03 21.00
CA ARG A 172 -43.46 19.60 22.23
C ARG A 172 -44.22 20.85 22.67
N ILE A 173 -44.53 21.76 21.77
CA ILE A 173 -45.30 22.99 22.07
C ILE A 173 -46.72 22.64 22.52
N ALA A 174 -47.37 21.69 21.85
CA ALA A 174 -48.70 21.23 22.20
C ALA A 174 -48.74 20.62 23.61
N ARG A 175 -47.70 19.89 24.00
CA ARG A 175 -47.55 19.34 25.36
C ARG A 175 -47.20 20.43 26.39
N GLY A 176 -46.39 21.41 26.01
CA GLY A 176 -45.96 22.50 26.90
C GLY A 176 -47.00 23.61 27.10
N ARG A 177 -47.99 23.74 26.21
CA ARG A 177 -49.07 24.74 26.31
C ARG A 177 -50.33 24.20 27.01
N GLY A 178 -50.38 22.89 27.28
CA GLY A 178 -51.49 22.23 27.98
C GLY A 178 -51.30 22.08 29.49
N VAL A 179 -50.28 22.72 30.06
CA VAL A 179 -49.99 22.77 31.52
C VAL A 179 -50.14 24.20 32.01
#